data_AF-A0A350QB78-F1
#
_entry.id   AF-A0A350QB78-F1
#
_cell.length_a   1.000
_cell.length_b   1.000
_cell.length_c   1.000
_cell.angle_alpha   90.00
_cell.angle_beta   90.00
_cell.angle_gamma   90.00
#
_symmetry.space_group_name_H-M   'P 1'
#
loop_
_entity.id
_entity.type
_entity.pdbx_description
1 polymer ?
#
loop_
_entity_poly.entity_id
_entity_poly.type
_entity_poly.pdbx_seq_one_letter_code
_entity_poly.pdbx_strand_id
1 'polypeptide(L)'
;MTFLGMSPGMMGVLLSATVATVVFLYWLKPPPQRVVVPSTLLWDRLLKEKKRNTLLDRLRWWLSLMLALIIGLSVASGMGRPELSSPGRDVRNITVVIDNSATMATRTADGFTRWEHAVAHAGRVLGQGSASGQFLILDTSGQAPPGEPGDRRSALEVLAELTVSLGDEPQFPDLP
;
A
#
# COMPACT_ATOMS: atom_id res chain seq x y z
N MET A 1 -13.29 -7.31 -1.79
CA MET A 1 -11.97 -6.80 -1.37
C MET A 1 -11.01 -7.97 -1.39
N THR A 2 -10.08 -7.97 -2.33
CA THR A 2 -9.04 -8.99 -2.45
C THR A 2 -7.80 -8.47 -1.72
N PHE A 3 -7.25 -9.27 -0.81
CA PHE A 3 -6.03 -8.94 -0.07
C PHE A 3 -4.86 -9.68 -0.74
N LEU A 4 -3.89 -8.94 -1.26
CA LEU A 4 -2.78 -9.47 -2.06
C LEU A 4 -1.78 -10.30 -1.22
N GLY A 5 -1.65 -9.99 0.07
CA GLY A 5 -0.66 -10.62 0.95
C GLY A 5 -1.14 -11.83 1.75
N MET A 6 -2.46 -12.05 1.89
CA MET A 6 -3.03 -13.07 2.77
C MET A 6 -4.39 -13.58 2.28
N SER A 7 -4.72 -14.84 2.60
CA SER A 7 -6.05 -15.38 2.31
C SER A 7 -7.14 -14.59 3.04
N PRO A 8 -8.36 -14.44 2.47
CA PRO A 8 -9.45 -13.72 3.11
C PRO A 8 -9.80 -14.24 4.51
N GLY A 9 -9.66 -15.56 4.74
CA GLY A 9 -9.88 -16.16 6.05
C GLY A 9 -8.84 -15.73 7.08
N MET A 10 -7.56 -15.67 6.68
CA MET A 10 -6.47 -15.24 7.57
C MET A 10 -6.58 -13.76 7.94
N MET A 11 -7.03 -12.91 7.00
CA MET A 11 -7.37 -11.52 7.28
C MET A 11 -8.50 -11.39 8.30
N GLY A 12 -9.57 -12.19 8.16
CA GLY A 12 -10.66 -12.23 9.13
C GLY A 12 -10.17 -12.59 10.54
N VAL A 13 -9.28 -13.58 10.65
CA VAL A 13 -8.64 -13.95 11.93
C VAL A 13 -7.82 -12.79 12.49
N LEU A 14 -6.97 -12.15 11.69
CA LEU A 14 -6.13 -11.03 12.12
C LEU A 14 -6.97 -9.86 12.67
N LEU A 15 -8.02 -9.47 11.95
CA LEU A 15 -8.91 -8.38 12.37
C LEU A 15 -9.64 -8.74 13.66
N SER A 16 -10.20 -9.95 13.74
CA SER A 16 -10.91 -10.42 14.94
C SER A 16 -9.98 -10.51 16.16
N ALA A 17 -8.76 -11.00 15.98
CA ALA A 17 -7.75 -11.10 17.03
C ALA A 17 -7.32 -9.71 17.53
N THR A 18 -7.17 -8.75 16.61
CA THR A 18 -6.87 -7.35 16.95
C THR A 18 -7.96 -6.73 17.82
N VAL A 19 -9.23 -6.88 17.40
CA VAL A 19 -10.38 -6.38 18.15
C VAL A 19 -10.45 -7.03 19.53
N ALA A 20 -10.35 -8.37 19.59
CA ALA A 20 -10.39 -9.12 20.83
C ALA A 20 -9.27 -8.69 21.80
N THR A 21 -8.05 -8.49 21.29
CA THR A 21 -6.91 -8.03 22.09
C THR A 21 -7.13 -6.64 22.65
N VAL A 22 -7.56 -5.68 21.82
CA VAL A 22 -7.82 -4.30 22.27
C VAL A 22 -8.91 -4.26 23.34
N VAL A 23 -10.01 -4.98 23.12
CA VAL A 23 -11.11 -5.07 24.10
C VAL A 23 -10.65 -5.73 25.39
N PHE A 24 -9.88 -6.82 25.30
CA PHE A 24 -9.33 -7.51 26.46
C PHE A 24 -8.43 -6.60 27.30
N LEU A 25 -7.54 -5.84 26.67
CA LEU A 25 -6.68 -4.85 27.34
C LEU A 25 -7.49 -3.75 28.03
N TYR A 26 -8.58 -3.28 27.43
CA TYR A 26 -9.49 -2.30 28.05
C TYR A 26 -10.31 -2.88 29.20
N TRP A 27 -10.54 -4.19 29.18
CA TRP A 27 -11.26 -4.89 30.24
C TRP A 27 -10.38 -5.15 31.46
N LEU A 28 -9.05 -5.22 31.28
CA LEU A 28 -8.10 -5.30 32.39
C LEU A 28 -8.23 -4.06 33.28
N LYS A 29 -8.89 -4.26 34.43
CA LYS A 29 -8.95 -3.24 35.47
C LYS A 29 -7.60 -3.16 36.17
N PRO A 30 -6.96 -1.99 36.23
CA PRO A 30 -5.76 -1.81 37.01
C PRO A 30 -6.03 -2.17 38.48
N PRO A 31 -5.12 -2.89 39.15
CA PRO A 31 -5.26 -3.14 40.57
C PRO A 31 -5.25 -1.81 41.34
N PRO A 32 -6.08 -1.67 42.38
CA PRO A 32 -6.11 -0.44 43.18
C PRO A 32 -4.76 -0.24 43.87
N GLN A 33 -4.17 0.94 43.69
CA GLN A 33 -2.92 1.31 44.37
C GLN A 33 -3.22 1.72 45.81
N ARG A 34 -2.54 1.09 46.77
CA ARG A 34 -2.62 1.46 48.20
C ARG A 34 -1.62 2.57 48.47
N VAL A 35 -2.13 3.76 48.77
CA VAL A 35 -1.31 4.94 49.10
C VAL A 35 -1.63 5.37 50.53
N VAL A 36 -0.60 5.59 51.35
CA VAL A 36 -0.78 6.12 52.71
C VAL A 36 -1.06 7.61 52.60
N VAL A 37 -2.17 8.05 53.18
CA VAL A 37 -2.63 9.44 53.09
C VAL A 37 -2.65 10.11 54.48
N PRO A 38 -2.28 11.39 54.61
CA PRO A 38 -2.15 12.05 55.92
C PRO A 38 -3.49 12.32 56.64
N SER A 39 -4.61 12.38 55.91
CA SER A 39 -5.94 12.66 56.45
C SER A 39 -7.02 11.95 55.64
N THR A 40 -7.85 11.14 56.31
CA THR A 40 -8.98 10.43 55.67
C THR A 40 -10.16 11.35 55.38
N LEU A 41 -10.34 12.44 56.15
CA LEU A 41 -11.45 13.39 56.00
C LEU A 41 -11.39 14.18 54.69
N LEU A 42 -10.21 14.62 54.26
CA LEU A 42 -10.02 15.33 52.99
C LEU A 42 -10.30 14.42 51.79
N TRP A 43 -9.85 13.17 51.86
CA TRP A 43 -10.08 12.18 50.81
C TRP A 43 -11.55 11.80 50.65
N ASP A 44 -12.31 11.67 51.74
CA ASP A 44 -13.75 11.36 51.67
C ASP A 44 -14.56 12.45 50.96
N ARG A 45 -14.20 13.73 51.16
CA ARG A 45 -14.83 14.86 50.45
C ARG A 45 -14.51 14.84 48.95
N LEU A 46 -13.25 14.63 48.57
CA LEU A 46 -12.81 14.51 47.18
C LEU A 46 -13.46 13.31 46.45
N LEU A 47 -13.59 12.17 47.13
CA LEU A 47 -14.23 10.97 46.59
C LEU A 47 -15.73 11.19 46.29
N LYS A 48 -16.42 12.01 47.11
CA LYS A 48 -17.82 12.40 46.88
C LYS A 48 -17.98 13.33 45.69
N GLU A 49 -17.05 14.24 45.44
CA GLU A 49 -17.06 15.12 44.26
C GLU A 49 -16.79 14.35 42.95
N LYS A 50 -15.86 13.37 42.98
CA LYS A 50 -15.53 12.55 41.81
C LYS A 50 -16.73 11.77 41.25
N LYS A 51 -17.72 11.44 42.08
CA LYS A 51 -18.97 10.78 41.64
C LYS A 51 -19.78 11.60 40.61
N ARG A 52 -19.54 12.90 40.47
CA ARG A 52 -20.35 13.78 39.59
C ARG A 52 -19.97 13.74 38.11
N ASN A 53 -18.76 13.29 37.75
CA ASN A 53 -18.24 13.35 36.37
C ASN A 53 -18.38 12.03 35.59
N THR A 54 -19.25 11.11 36.04
CA THR A 54 -19.38 9.76 35.47
C THR A 54 -19.73 9.74 33.98
N LEU A 55 -20.46 10.72 33.46
CA LEU A 55 -20.81 10.80 32.04
C LEU A 55 -19.59 11.14 31.16
N LEU A 56 -18.79 12.13 31.54
CA LEU A 56 -17.57 12.49 30.82
C LEU A 56 -16.50 11.41 30.92
N ASP A 57 -16.38 10.79 32.10
CA ASP A 57 -15.47 9.64 32.29
C ASP A 57 -15.88 8.45 31.41
N ARG A 58 -17.18 8.17 31.31
CA ARG A 58 -17.71 7.11 30.44
C ARG A 58 -17.50 7.44 28.96
N LEU A 59 -17.75 8.68 28.55
CA LEU A 59 -17.52 9.12 27.16
C LEU A 59 -16.04 9.01 26.81
N ARG A 60 -15.15 9.47 27.69
CA ARG A 60 -13.69 9.36 27.49
C ARG A 60 -13.24 7.90 27.36
N TRP A 61 -13.81 7.00 28.16
CA TRP A 61 -13.53 5.57 28.06
C TRP A 61 -13.96 5.00 26.70
N TRP A 62 -15.19 5.27 26.25
CA TRP A 62 -15.67 4.82 24.94
C TRP A 62 -14.91 5.44 23.76
N LEU A 63 -14.57 6.74 23.83
CA LEU A 63 -13.79 7.41 22.80
C LEU A 63 -12.38 6.81 22.68
N SER A 64 -11.74 6.55 23.83
CA SER A 64 -10.41 5.95 23.89
C SER A 64 -10.41 4.53 23.33
N LEU A 65 -11.45 3.74 23.62
CA LEU A 65 -11.64 2.41 23.04
C LEU A 65 -11.86 2.46 21.52
N MET A 66 -12.75 3.35 21.06
CA MET A 66 -13.03 3.53 19.63
C MET A 66 -11.76 3.93 18.86
N LEU A 67 -10.99 4.87 19.40
CA LEU A 67 -9.74 5.32 18.79
C LEU A 67 -8.70 4.21 18.73
N ALA A 68 -8.53 3.44 19.81
CA ALA A 68 -7.63 2.29 19.85
C ALA A 68 -8.02 1.22 18.81
N LEU A 69 -9.31 0.94 18.66
CA LEU A 69 -9.82 0.02 17.63
C LEU A 69 -9.56 0.55 16.22
N ILE A 70 -9.82 1.83 15.95
CA ILE A 70 -9.56 2.44 14.63
C ILE A 70 -8.08 2.32 14.28
N ILE A 71 -7.18 2.64 15.21
CA ILE A 71 -5.73 2.53 14.98
C ILE A 71 -5.35 1.07 14.72
N GLY A 72 -5.75 0.14 15.58
CA GLY A 72 -5.44 -1.28 15.45
C GLY A 72 -5.96 -1.87 14.14
N LEU A 73 -7.21 -1.59 13.78
CA LEU A 73 -7.82 -2.01 12.53
C LEU A 73 -7.14 -1.38 11.31
N SER A 74 -6.70 -0.12 11.40
CA SER A 74 -5.99 0.55 10.31
C SER A 74 -4.64 -0.09 10.05
N VAL A 75 -3.88 -0.43 11.10
CA VAL A 75 -2.61 -1.14 11.00
C VAL A 75 -2.82 -2.55 10.44
N ALA A 76 -3.76 -3.31 11.01
CA ALA A 76 -4.08 -4.66 10.57
C ALA A 76 -4.56 -4.69 9.11
N SER A 77 -5.37 -3.71 8.71
CA SER A 77 -5.79 -3.55 7.31
C SER A 77 -4.58 -3.21 6.44
N GLY A 78 -3.74 -2.24 6.84
CA GLY A 78 -2.55 -1.85 6.08
C GLY A 78 -1.60 -3.03 5.78
N MET A 79 -1.46 -3.98 6.70
CA MET A 79 -0.68 -5.20 6.48
C MET A 79 -1.24 -6.06 5.34
N GLY A 80 -2.55 -6.08 5.14
CA GLY A 80 -3.18 -6.81 4.04
C GLY A 80 -3.19 -6.12 2.69
N ARG A 81 -2.77 -4.85 2.62
CA ARG A 81 -2.87 -3.99 1.42
C ARG A 81 -4.29 -4.06 0.80
N PRO A 82 -5.32 -3.49 1.45
CA PRO A 82 -6.70 -3.57 0.98
C PRO A 82 -6.81 -2.83 -0.35
N GLU A 83 -7.12 -3.56 -1.41
CA GLU A 83 -7.35 -2.93 -2.70
C GLU A 83 -8.83 -2.82 -3.01
N LEU A 84 -9.23 -1.58 -3.29
CA LEU A 84 -10.53 -1.26 -3.85
C LEU A 84 -10.51 -1.74 -5.31
N SER A 85 -10.97 -2.98 -5.53
CA SER A 85 -11.19 -3.51 -6.87
C SER A 85 -12.13 -2.57 -7.63
N SER A 86 -11.58 -1.81 -8.58
CA SER A 86 -12.37 -0.95 -9.46
C SER A 86 -12.82 -1.78 -10.67
N PRO A 87 -14.13 -1.92 -10.92
CA PRO A 87 -14.61 -2.66 -12.09
C PRO A 87 -14.11 -1.95 -13.35
N GLY A 88 -13.27 -2.61 -14.14
CA GLY A 88 -12.70 -2.06 -15.38
C GLY A 88 -11.18 -1.86 -15.39
N ARG A 89 -10.48 -2.11 -14.28
CA ARG A 89 -9.00 -2.03 -14.17
C ARG A 89 -8.35 -3.39 -13.85
N ASP A 90 -8.91 -4.46 -14.42
CA ASP A 90 -8.47 -5.85 -14.20
C ASP A 90 -7.14 -6.21 -14.87
N VAL A 91 -6.55 -5.32 -15.68
CA VAL A 91 -5.22 -5.51 -16.25
C VAL A 91 -4.18 -5.25 -15.16
N ARG A 92 -3.89 -6.31 -14.41
CA ARG A 92 -2.96 -6.30 -13.27
C ARG A 92 -1.52 -6.57 -13.68
N ASN A 93 -1.28 -7.35 -14.73
CA ASN A 93 0.08 -7.70 -15.15
C ASN A 93 0.27 -7.21 -16.58
N ILE A 94 1.10 -6.18 -16.76
CA ILE A 94 1.41 -5.63 -18.09
C ILE A 94 2.90 -5.84 -18.34
N THR A 95 3.20 -6.68 -19.32
CA THR A 95 4.56 -6.79 -19.87
C THR A 95 4.61 -5.97 -21.15
N VAL A 96 5.48 -4.97 -21.18
CA VAL A 96 5.73 -4.12 -22.35
C VAL A 96 7.08 -4.52 -22.92
N VAL A 97 7.08 -5.02 -24.15
CA VAL A 97 8.30 -5.24 -24.92
C VAL A 97 8.47 -4.06 -25.87
N ILE A 98 9.56 -3.32 -25.74
CA ILE A 98 9.86 -2.15 -26.57
C ILE A 98 11.05 -2.43 -27.49
N ASP A 99 10.87 -2.20 -28.79
CA ASP A 99 11.96 -2.23 -29.75
C ASP A 99 12.81 -0.96 -29.59
N ASN A 100 14.12 -1.15 -29.40
CA ASN A 100 15.12 -0.08 -29.31
C ASN A 100 16.27 -0.25 -30.32
N SER A 101 16.02 -0.97 -31.41
CA SER A 101 16.96 -1.11 -32.52
C SER A 101 17.24 0.22 -33.23
N ALA A 102 18.35 0.29 -33.96
CA ALA A 102 18.73 1.48 -34.74
C ALA A 102 17.63 1.98 -35.71
N THR A 103 16.74 1.10 -36.16
CA THR A 103 15.61 1.49 -37.02
C THR A 103 14.62 2.43 -36.32
N MET A 104 14.59 2.42 -34.99
CA MET A 104 13.73 3.28 -34.17
C MET A 104 14.18 4.74 -34.14
N ALA A 105 15.42 5.04 -34.53
CA ALA A 105 15.90 6.42 -34.74
C ALA A 105 15.31 7.08 -36.00
N THR A 106 14.57 6.34 -36.83
CA THR A 106 13.96 6.88 -38.05
C THR A 106 12.91 7.93 -37.74
N ARG A 107 12.96 9.08 -38.41
CA ARG A 107 11.94 10.13 -38.32
C ARG A 107 10.69 9.77 -39.11
N THR A 108 9.54 10.09 -38.53
CA THR A 108 8.21 9.89 -39.11
C THR A 108 7.73 11.21 -39.74
N ALA A 109 6.60 11.17 -40.45
CA ALA A 109 6.06 12.31 -41.20
C ALA A 109 5.72 13.54 -40.32
N ASP A 110 5.51 13.34 -39.02
CA ASP A 110 5.24 14.38 -38.03
C ASP A 110 6.50 14.99 -37.40
N GLY A 111 7.69 14.56 -37.83
CA GLY A 111 8.97 15.11 -37.39
C GLY A 111 9.58 14.41 -36.17
N PHE A 112 8.82 13.54 -35.49
CA PHE A 112 9.29 12.73 -34.35
C PHE A 112 9.85 11.38 -34.80
N THR A 113 10.75 10.82 -34.01
CA THR A 113 11.31 9.49 -34.21
C THR A 113 10.31 8.39 -33.82
N ARG A 114 10.46 7.21 -34.42
CA ARG A 114 9.67 6.02 -34.03
C ARG A 114 9.85 5.69 -32.55
N TRP A 115 11.05 5.91 -32.01
CA TRP A 115 11.37 5.79 -30.59
C TRP A 115 10.49 6.68 -29.71
N GLU A 116 10.39 7.98 -30.02
CA GLU A 116 9.57 8.92 -29.26
C GLU A 116 8.09 8.51 -29.24
N HIS A 117 7.58 8.00 -30.37
CA HIS A 117 6.22 7.44 -30.45
C HIS A 117 6.03 6.20 -29.60
N ALA A 118 7.00 5.28 -29.61
CA ALA A 118 6.95 4.06 -28.82
C ALA A 118 6.97 4.35 -27.32
N VAL A 119 7.84 5.25 -26.85
CA VAL A 119 7.91 5.69 -25.44
C VAL A 119 6.60 6.37 -25.03
N ALA A 120 6.05 7.26 -25.86
CA ALA A 120 4.78 7.93 -25.59
C ALA A 120 3.59 6.95 -25.55
N HIS A 121 3.59 5.91 -26.39
CA HIS A 121 2.57 4.87 -26.36
C HIS A 121 2.71 3.97 -25.13
N ALA A 122 3.93 3.51 -24.83
CA ALA A 122 4.22 2.71 -23.64
C ALA A 122 3.80 3.43 -22.36
N GLY A 123 4.14 4.71 -22.21
CA GLY A 123 3.72 5.52 -21.06
C GLY A 123 2.20 5.62 -20.90
N ARG A 124 1.45 5.71 -22.01
CA ARG A 124 -0.03 5.69 -21.98
C ARG A 124 -0.58 4.34 -21.53
N VAL A 125 -0.03 3.24 -22.03
CA VAL A 125 -0.44 1.87 -21.64
C VAL A 125 -0.17 1.62 -20.15
N LEU A 126 1.02 2.01 -19.67
CA LEU A 126 1.38 1.93 -18.24
C LEU A 126 0.45 2.82 -17.38
N GLY A 127 0.03 3.98 -17.90
CA GLY A 127 -0.92 4.87 -17.23
C GLY A 127 -2.34 4.31 -17.11
N GLN A 128 -2.74 3.40 -18.00
CA GLN A 128 -4.06 2.76 -17.98
C GLN A 128 -4.13 1.58 -16.99
N GLY A 129 -2.99 0.95 -16.69
CA GLY A 129 -2.89 -0.18 -15.74
C GLY A 129 -3.32 0.17 -14.31
N SER A 130 -3.58 -0.88 -13.51
CA SER A 130 -3.89 -0.70 -12.09
C SER A 130 -2.73 -0.07 -11.33
N ALA A 131 -3.01 0.77 -10.32
CA ALA A 131 -1.98 1.36 -9.46
C ALA A 131 -1.16 0.31 -8.69
N SER A 132 -1.74 -0.87 -8.54
CA SER A 132 -1.18 -2.06 -7.90
C SER A 132 -0.78 -3.17 -8.86
N GLY A 133 -0.84 -2.89 -10.16
CA GLY A 133 -0.41 -3.84 -11.16
C GLY A 133 1.09 -4.07 -11.09
N GLN A 134 1.52 -5.26 -11.52
CA GLN A 134 2.90 -5.57 -11.79
C GLN A 134 3.21 -5.20 -13.25
N PHE A 135 4.31 -4.48 -13.44
CA PHE A 135 4.75 -3.99 -14.73
C PHE A 135 6.17 -4.48 -15.01
N LEU A 136 6.34 -5.11 -16.17
CA LEU A 136 7.65 -5.57 -16.64
C LEU A 136 7.96 -4.84 -17.96
N ILE A 137 9.11 -4.18 -18.03
CA ILE A 137 9.62 -3.61 -19.27
C ILE A 137 10.75 -4.49 -19.75
N LEU A 138 10.65 -4.92 -21.00
CA LEU A 138 11.65 -5.67 -21.71
C LEU A 138 12.03 -4.89 -22.96
N ASP A 139 13.28 -4.97 -23.35
CA ASP A 139 13.78 -4.33 -24.57
C ASP A 139 14.45 -5.34 -25.50
N THR A 140 14.76 -4.91 -26.72
CA THR A 140 15.37 -5.76 -27.76
C THR A 140 16.89 -5.64 -27.85
N SER A 141 17.54 -4.77 -27.06
CA SER A 141 19.00 -4.60 -27.06
C SER A 141 19.64 -4.92 -25.70
N GLY A 142 18.86 -5.43 -24.74
CA GLY A 142 19.35 -5.84 -23.43
C GLY A 142 19.75 -4.70 -22.50
N GLN A 143 19.28 -3.47 -22.74
CA GLN A 143 19.49 -2.33 -21.84
C GLN A 143 18.58 -2.38 -20.61
N ALA A 144 17.40 -2.99 -20.72
CA ALA A 144 16.49 -3.10 -19.60
C ALA A 144 17.05 -4.12 -18.58
N PRO A 145 16.98 -3.84 -17.27
CA PRO A 145 17.41 -4.80 -16.25
C PRO A 145 16.68 -6.14 -16.41
N PRO A 146 17.38 -7.28 -16.44
CA PRO A 146 16.73 -8.58 -16.49
C PRO A 146 15.99 -8.85 -15.18
N GLY A 147 14.70 -9.18 -15.30
CA GLY A 147 13.94 -9.91 -14.29
C GLY A 147 13.59 -9.14 -13.02
N GLU A 148 12.39 -8.57 -12.99
CA GLU A 148 11.29 -8.91 -12.07
C GLU A 148 10.17 -7.88 -12.28
N PRO A 149 8.88 -8.28 -12.35
CA PRO A 149 7.80 -7.33 -12.47
C PRO A 149 7.77 -6.36 -11.27
N GLY A 150 7.87 -5.07 -11.55
CA GLY A 150 7.93 -4.01 -10.54
C GLY A 150 6.65 -3.17 -10.46
N ASP A 151 6.70 -2.14 -9.62
CA ASP A 151 5.64 -1.14 -9.54
C ASP A 151 5.64 -0.24 -10.78
N ARG A 152 4.50 0.41 -11.06
CA ARG A 152 4.36 1.35 -12.19
C ARG A 152 5.45 2.43 -12.22
N ARG A 153 5.86 2.91 -11.04
CA ARG A 153 6.91 3.95 -10.93
C ARG A 153 8.24 3.43 -11.43
N SER A 154 8.65 2.24 -10.98
CA SER A 154 9.88 1.59 -11.42
C SER A 154 9.86 1.33 -12.92
N ALA A 155 8.73 0.89 -13.47
CA ALA A 155 8.59 0.72 -14.92
C ALA A 155 8.75 2.06 -15.68
N LEU A 156 8.18 3.16 -15.18
CA LEU A 156 8.36 4.48 -15.82
C LEU A 156 9.80 5.00 -15.70
N GLU A 157 10.50 4.70 -14.60
CA GLU A 157 11.92 5.03 -14.42
C GLU A 157 12.78 4.25 -15.43
N VAL A 158 12.56 2.94 -15.58
CA VAL A 158 13.25 2.12 -16.61
C VAL A 158 12.96 2.64 -18.01
N LEU A 159 11.70 2.97 -18.33
CA LEU A 159 11.33 3.52 -19.65
C LEU A 159 12.06 4.85 -19.96
N ALA A 160 12.32 5.66 -18.94
CA ALA A 160 13.00 6.94 -19.10
C ALA A 160 14.53 6.78 -19.28
N GLU A 161 15.10 5.68 -18.78
CA GLU A 161 16.53 5.36 -18.92
C GLU A 161 16.86 4.69 -20.26
N LEU A 162 15.88 4.04 -20.90
CA LEU A 162 16.09 3.37 -22.18
C LEU A 162 16.42 4.35 -23.30
N THR A 163 17.34 3.94 -24.17
CA THR A 163 17.74 4.69 -25.36
C THR A 163 17.81 3.79 -26.59
N VAL A 164 17.84 4.39 -27.78
CA VAL A 164 18.03 3.63 -29.02
C VAL A 164 19.45 3.08 -29.07
N SER A 165 19.61 1.76 -29.20
CA SER A 165 20.90 1.14 -29.45
C SER A 165 21.31 1.34 -30.91
N LEU A 166 22.50 1.91 -31.10
CA LEU A 166 23.11 2.20 -32.40
C LEU A 166 24.32 1.28 -32.62
N GLY A 167 24.10 -0.02 -32.71
CA GLY A 167 25.14 -0.97 -33.14
C GLY A 167 25.31 -2.23 -32.31
N ASP A 168 24.48 -2.47 -31.29
CA ASP A 168 24.51 -3.72 -30.53
C ASP A 168 23.74 -4.83 -31.26
N GLU A 169 24.13 -6.09 -31.04
CA GLU A 169 23.36 -7.24 -31.53
C GLU A 169 22.00 -7.29 -30.82
N PRO A 170 20.90 -7.54 -31.55
CA PRO A 170 19.58 -7.64 -30.94
C PRO A 170 19.53 -8.84 -29.99
N GLN A 171 19.24 -8.56 -28.72
CA GLN A 171 19.02 -9.57 -27.70
C GLN A 171 17.53 -9.60 -27.36
N PHE A 172 16.85 -10.63 -27.85
CA PHE A 172 15.43 -10.81 -27.55
C PHE A 172 15.24 -11.37 -26.14
N PRO A 173 14.31 -10.80 -25.36
CA PRO A 173 14.04 -11.27 -24.01
C PRO A 173 13.28 -12.60 -24.05
N ASP A 174 13.66 -13.53 -23.18
CA ASP A 174 12.89 -14.75 -22.95
C ASP A 174 11.61 -14.40 -22.17
N LEU A 175 10.44 -14.62 -22.77
CA LEU A 175 9.16 -14.35 -22.13
C LEU A 175 8.82 -15.47 -21.13
N PRO A 176 8.48 -15.16 -19.87
CA PRO A 176 8.00 -16.14 -18.90
C PRO A 176 6.57 -16.64 -19.18
#